data_AF-A0A7Y4HRP2-F1
#
_entry.id   AF-A0A7Y4HRP2-F1
#
_cell.length_a   1.000
_cell.length_b   1.000
_cell.length_c   1.000
_cell.angle_alpha   90.00
_cell.angle_beta   90.00
_cell.angle_gamma   90.00
#
_symmetry.space_group_name_H-M   'P 1'
#
loop_
_entity.id
_entity.type
_entity.pdbx_description
1 polymer ?
#
loop_
_entity_poly.entity_id
_entity_poly.type
_entity_poly.pdbx_seq_one_letter_code
_entity_poly.pdbx_strand_id
1 'polypeptide(L)'
;MSFQAYLDAVEKKTGLTPRELIEIAHRRGLGPDTKAGPILTWLSEEYGLGRGHGMAMVHVITKGDSIGSKHVGTGTTHNDPKDHLWLDGIATKPEDY
;
A
#
# COMPACT_ATOMS: atom_id res chain seq x y z
N MET A 1 6.33 -13.17 -0.99
CA MET A 1 5.98 -11.87 -0.41
C MET A 1 4.82 -11.31 -1.21
N SER A 2 3.68 -11.12 -0.55
CA SER A 2 2.46 -10.57 -1.14
C SER A 2 2.50 -9.04 -1.15
N PHE A 3 1.68 -8.41 -1.98
CA PHE A 3 1.43 -6.98 -1.93
C PHE A 3 0.92 -6.57 -0.53
N GLN A 4 -0.04 -7.32 0.02
CA GLN A 4 -0.57 -7.02 1.37
C GLN A 4 0.53 -6.96 2.43
N ALA A 5 1.52 -7.86 2.36
CA ALA A 5 2.61 -7.87 3.34
C ALA A 5 3.45 -6.57 3.32
N TYR A 6 3.54 -5.90 2.17
CA TYR A 6 4.16 -4.58 2.10
C TYR A 6 3.32 -3.51 2.78
N LEU A 7 1.99 -3.53 2.63
CA LEU A 7 1.09 -2.59 3.30
C LEU A 7 1.11 -2.77 4.83
N ASP A 8 1.06 -4.03 5.29
CA ASP A 8 1.18 -4.35 6.72
C ASP A 8 2.54 -3.85 7.28
N ALA A 9 3.62 -3.97 6.50
CA ALA A 9 4.93 -3.47 6.89
C ALA A 9 5.04 -1.93 6.84
N VAL A 10 4.27 -1.26 5.98
CA VAL A 10 4.13 0.20 5.99
C VAL A 10 3.49 0.63 7.31
N GLU A 11 2.34 0.06 7.67
CA GLU A 11 1.62 0.42 8.91
C GLU A 11 2.50 0.24 10.15
N LYS A 12 3.24 -0.88 10.23
CA LYS A 12 4.18 -1.11 11.34
C LYS A 12 5.30 -0.08 11.44
N LYS A 13 5.69 0.55 10.34
CA LYS A 13 6.77 1.55 10.29
C LYS A 13 6.26 2.96 10.51
N THR A 14 5.10 3.29 9.95
CA THR A 14 4.52 4.64 9.99
C THR A 14 3.63 4.84 11.22
N GLY A 15 3.12 3.76 11.81
CA GLY A 15 2.08 3.80 12.84
C GLY A 15 0.70 4.20 12.29
N LEU A 16 0.54 4.25 10.96
CA LEU A 16 -0.67 4.68 10.26
C LEU A 16 -1.14 3.59 9.31
N THR A 17 -2.44 3.36 9.27
CA THR A 17 -3.05 2.44 8.31
C THR A 17 -2.84 2.94 6.87
N PRO A 18 -2.87 2.02 5.87
CA PRO A 18 -2.82 2.43 4.47
C PRO A 18 -3.89 3.46 4.10
N ARG A 19 -5.12 3.31 4.62
CA ARG A 19 -6.22 4.26 4.37
C ARG A 19 -5.91 5.66 4.92
N GLU A 20 -5.40 5.77 6.15
CA GLU A 20 -5.01 7.07 6.72
C GLU A 20 -3.91 7.74 5.89
N LEU A 21 -2.92 6.98 5.42
CA LEU A 21 -1.87 7.51 4.55
C LEU A 21 -2.43 7.98 3.19
N ILE A 22 -3.41 7.27 2.61
CA ILE A 22 -4.09 7.69 1.38
C ILE A 22 -4.83 9.01 1.60
N GLU A 23 -5.53 9.16 2.72
CA GLU A 23 -6.21 10.42 3.03
C GLU A 23 -5.24 11.58 3.24
N ILE A 24 -4.10 11.34 3.90
CA ILE A 24 -3.04 12.34 4.04
C ILE A 24 -2.46 12.71 2.67
N ALA A 25 -2.23 11.73 1.79
CA ALA A 25 -1.76 11.95 0.43
C ALA A 25 -2.75 12.82 -0.36
N HIS A 26 -4.05 12.51 -0.31
CA HIS A 26 -5.09 13.30 -0.97
C HIS A 26 -5.16 14.74 -0.44
N ARG A 27 -5.04 14.95 0.88
CA ARG A 27 -4.97 16.29 1.48
C ARG A 27 -3.76 17.10 1.01
N ARG A 28 -2.68 16.42 0.57
CA ARG A 28 -1.48 17.04 -0.01
C ARG A 28 -1.57 17.24 -1.53
N GLY A 29 -2.68 16.86 -2.15
CA GLY A 29 -2.82 16.88 -3.62
C GLY A 29 -2.08 15.75 -4.32
N LEU A 30 -1.69 14.68 -3.61
CA LEU A 30 -1.12 13.47 -4.18
C LEU A 30 -2.26 12.47 -4.41
N GLY A 31 -2.40 11.93 -5.62
CA GLY A 31 -3.53 11.07 -5.98
C GLY A 31 -3.34 10.40 -7.35
N PRO A 32 -4.42 10.03 -8.06
CA PRO A 32 -4.37 9.25 -9.31
C PRO A 32 -3.41 9.75 -10.39
N ASP A 33 -3.30 11.08 -10.57
CA ASP A 33 -2.45 11.69 -11.59
C ASP A 33 -1.01 11.95 -11.13
N THR A 34 -0.70 11.59 -9.89
CA THR A 34 0.61 11.88 -9.29
C THR A 34 1.63 10.81 -9.68
N LYS A 35 2.79 11.26 -10.15
CA LYS A 35 3.92 10.36 -10.43
C LYS A 35 4.42 9.72 -9.14
N ALA A 36 5.06 8.55 -9.24
CA ALA A 36 5.61 7.84 -8.09
C ALA A 36 6.64 8.68 -7.30
N GLY A 37 7.46 9.48 -7.98
CA GLY A 37 8.55 10.26 -7.36
C GLY A 37 8.10 11.14 -6.19
N PRO A 38 7.17 12.10 -6.40
CA PRO A 38 6.64 12.93 -5.32
C PRO A 38 6.11 12.16 -4.10
N ILE A 39 5.37 11.06 -4.33
CA ILE A 39 4.84 10.22 -3.25
C ILE A 39 5.98 9.54 -2.48
N LEU A 40 6.96 8.98 -3.18
CA LEU A 40 8.12 8.34 -2.56
C LEU A 40 8.97 9.32 -1.76
N THR A 41 9.19 10.52 -2.28
CA THR A 41 9.90 11.59 -1.57
C THR A 41 9.19 11.93 -0.27
N TRP A 42 7.89 12.22 -0.33
CA TRP A 42 7.09 12.50 0.86
C TRP A 42 7.17 11.37 1.90
N LEU A 43 6.92 10.12 1.49
CA LEU A 43 6.94 8.98 2.41
C LEU A 43 8.31 8.75 3.04
N SER A 44 9.38 9.01 2.30
CA SER A 44 10.75 8.91 2.81
C SER A 44 11.08 10.02 3.79
N GLU A 45 10.70 11.27 3.49
CA GLU A 45 11.03 12.44 4.30
C GLU A 45 10.29 12.45 5.63
N GLU A 46 9.01 12.07 5.64
CA GLU A 46 8.19 12.16 6.86
C GLU A 46 8.16 10.88 7.70
N TYR A 47 8.27 9.72 7.04
CA TYR A 47 8.10 8.43 7.71
C TYR A 47 9.33 7.53 7.58
N GLY A 48 10.41 7.99 6.95
CA GLY A 48 11.61 7.17 6.71
C GLY A 48 11.34 5.94 5.85
N LEU A 49 10.27 5.96 5.04
CA LEU A 49 9.82 4.78 4.31
C LEU A 49 10.67 4.53 3.06
N GLY A 50 11.41 3.42 3.05
CA GLY A 50 12.23 3.03 1.90
C GLY A 50 11.40 2.66 0.65
N ARG A 51 12.02 2.79 -0.53
CA ARG A 51 11.39 2.66 -1.85
C ARG A 51 10.57 1.39 -2.07
N GLY A 52 11.01 0.24 -1.54
CA GLY A 52 10.28 -1.03 -1.68
C GLY A 52 8.87 -0.98 -1.06
N HIS A 53 8.73 -0.41 0.14
CA HIS A 53 7.44 -0.24 0.81
C HIS A 53 6.68 0.96 0.23
N GLY A 54 7.41 2.03 -0.13
CA GLY A 54 6.82 3.21 -0.75
C GLY A 54 6.10 2.90 -2.06
N MET A 55 6.58 1.95 -2.87
CA MET A 55 5.90 1.56 -4.11
C MET A 55 4.53 0.91 -3.88
N ALA A 56 4.34 0.20 -2.77
CA ALA A 56 3.03 -0.32 -2.39
C ALA A 56 2.05 0.83 -2.13
N MET A 57 2.50 1.85 -1.40
CA MET A 57 1.71 3.06 -1.17
C MET A 57 1.42 3.85 -2.45
N VAL A 58 2.41 3.99 -3.35
CA VAL A 58 2.22 4.63 -4.65
C VAL A 58 1.05 3.99 -5.40
N HIS A 59 1.00 2.65 -5.45
CA HIS A 59 -0.11 1.95 -6.11
C HIS A 59 -1.45 2.31 -5.47
N VAL A 60 -1.60 2.15 -4.16
CA VAL A 60 -2.92 2.35 -3.52
C VAL A 60 -3.38 3.81 -3.55
N ILE A 61 -2.45 4.77 -3.54
CA ILE A 61 -2.75 6.21 -3.70
C ILE A 61 -3.19 6.51 -5.14
N THR A 62 -2.58 5.87 -6.14
CA THR A 62 -2.82 6.22 -7.57
C THR A 62 -3.90 5.36 -8.23
N LYS A 63 -4.14 4.15 -7.71
CA LYS A 63 -4.96 3.12 -8.36
C LYS A 63 -5.99 2.47 -7.43
N GLY A 64 -5.95 2.77 -6.13
CA GLY A 64 -6.84 2.15 -5.15
C GLY A 64 -6.38 0.76 -4.70
N ASP A 65 -7.30 0.05 -4.05
CA ASP A 65 -7.09 -1.26 -3.41
C ASP A 65 -7.04 -2.45 -4.39
N SER A 66 -7.41 -2.25 -5.65
CA SER A 66 -7.44 -3.34 -6.63
C SER A 66 -6.05 -3.65 -7.20
N ILE A 67 -5.70 -4.94 -7.29
CA ILE A 67 -4.49 -5.44 -7.96
C ILE A 67 -4.85 -6.39 -9.11
N GLY A 68 -3.93 -6.53 -10.07
CA GLY A 68 -4.16 -7.43 -11.21
C GLY A 68 -4.19 -8.90 -10.76
N SER A 69 -5.19 -9.66 -11.24
CA SER A 69 -5.38 -11.08 -10.92
C SER A 69 -4.23 -12.01 -11.36
N LYS A 70 -3.28 -11.50 -12.17
CA LYS A 70 -2.13 -12.24 -12.70
C LYS A 70 -1.27 -12.93 -11.61
N HIS A 71 -1.25 -12.38 -10.40
CA HIS A 71 -0.46 -12.88 -9.27
C HIS A 71 -1.32 -13.37 -8.10
N VAL A 72 -2.64 -13.46 -8.29
CA VAL A 72 -3.58 -13.84 -7.23
C VAL A 72 -3.80 -15.36 -7.23
N GLY A 73 -3.68 -16.01 -6.08
CA GLY A 73 -3.91 -17.45 -5.92
C GLY A 73 -2.93 -18.36 -6.68
N THR A 74 -1.80 -17.84 -7.17
CA THR A 74 -0.89 -18.59 -8.05
C THR A 74 0.03 -19.55 -7.30
N GLY A 75 0.17 -19.41 -5.98
CA GLY A 75 1.08 -20.22 -5.17
C GLY A 75 2.57 -19.94 -5.40
N THR A 76 2.91 -18.94 -6.23
CA THR A 76 4.30 -18.55 -6.52
C THR A 76 4.86 -17.59 -5.47
N THR A 77 6.14 -17.24 -5.56
CA THR A 77 6.82 -16.32 -4.62
C THR A 77 6.15 -14.95 -4.52
N HIS A 78 5.50 -14.47 -5.58
CA HIS A 78 4.67 -13.27 -5.60
C HIS A 78 3.21 -13.70 -5.73
N ASN A 79 2.61 -14.02 -4.58
CA ASN A 79 1.24 -14.49 -4.49
C ASN A 79 0.48 -13.67 -3.46
N ASP A 80 -0.59 -13.03 -3.91
CA ASP A 80 -1.59 -12.40 -3.05
C ASP A 80 -2.80 -13.33 -2.94
N PRO A 81 -3.40 -13.50 -1.74
CA PRO A 81 -4.56 -14.37 -1.57
C PRO A 81 -5.81 -13.82 -2.26
N LYS A 82 -5.91 -12.50 -2.36
CA LYS A 82 -7.05 -11.76 -2.93
C LYS A 82 -6.56 -10.67 -3.89
N ASP A 83 -7.46 -10.25 -4.79
CA ASP A 83 -7.24 -9.18 -5.77
C ASP A 83 -7.61 -7.79 -5.25
N HIS A 84 -8.16 -7.71 -4.04
CA HIS A 84 -8.42 -6.47 -3.31
C HIS A 84 -7.55 -6.40 -2.07
N LEU A 85 -6.95 -5.24 -1.85
CA LEU A 85 -6.04 -4.96 -0.75
C LEU A 85 -6.80 -4.50 0.51
N TRP A 86 -6.41 -4.99 1.69
CA TRP A 86 -6.96 -4.51 2.95
C TRP A 86 -6.25 -3.22 3.38
N LEU A 87 -6.98 -2.11 3.39
CA LEU A 87 -6.43 -0.78 3.69
C LEU A 87 -6.77 -0.26 5.09
N ASP A 88 -7.71 -0.90 5.78
CA ASP A 88 -8.24 -0.48 7.10
C ASP A 88 -7.36 -0.88 8.30
N GLY A 89 -6.18 -1.42 8.00
CA GLY A 89 -5.15 -1.74 8.96
C GLY A 89 -5.14 -3.19 9.42
N ILE A 90 -4.00 -3.63 9.96
CA ILE A 90 -3.76 -5.01 10.37
C ILE A 90 -4.78 -5.47 11.43
N ALA A 91 -5.15 -4.57 12.34
CA ALA A 91 -6.04 -4.90 13.47
C ALA A 91 -7.49 -5.20 13.05
N THR A 92 -7.92 -4.74 11.87
CA THR A 92 -9.29 -4.91 11.38
C THR A 92 -9.39 -5.96 10.28
N LYS A 93 -8.25 -6.51 9.83
CA LYS A 93 -8.17 -7.46 8.73
C LYS A 93 -8.89 -8.77 9.10
N PRO A 94 -9.86 -9.24 8.28
CA PRO A 94 -10.53 -10.52 8.51
C PRO A 94 -9.57 -11.71 8.51
N GLU A 95 -9.89 -12.76 9.25
CA GLU A 95 -9.07 -13.99 9.32
C GLU A 95 -8.95 -14.71 7.98
N ASP A 96 -9.97 -14.58 7.12
CA ASP A 96 -10.07 -15.21 5.80
C ASP A 96 -9.61 -14.29 4.66
N TYR A 97 -8.91 -13.20 4.98
CA TYR A 97 -8.34 -12.27 4.01
C TYR A 97 -7.20 -12.89 3.19
#